data_AF-A0A661PDK4-F1
#
_entry.id   AF-A0A661PDK4-F1
#
_cell.length_a   1.000
_cell.length_b   1.000
_cell.length_c   1.000
_cell.angle_alpha   90.00
_cell.angle_beta   90.00
_cell.angle_gamma   90.00
#
_symmetry.space_group_name_H-M   'P 1'
#
loop_
_entity.id
_entity.type
_entity.pdbx_description
1 polymer ?
#
loop_
_entity_poly.entity_id
_entity_poly.type
_entity_poly.pdbx_seq_one_letter_code
_entity_poly.pdbx_strand_id
1 'polypeptide(L)'
;MGRFTDYRSSLSVLASCIALSALGAACSETLPEPVIASSAAEPRYAQSYPARVDGEIQAFGDGQVKVKELTAKYSGYPEALEGDVDWSSVAGIFEQADRVGRSRAYVDGIVEAEAARTFFEEEQDELTKKVGGAAHYVAKQGGCQGDEVAGAAVHALKKTVKERLEERIREANDAHRLIDGHRDGLGKKNSATLEQQVDEVTQASYLAYIALVEHKVRINRLIEEAETTKQTAEALIKAEQEYQAESGRTDDEKNASVARAEAMKKAQAGMDAATEKAKRTAGDVEQRIEASQKQQQDALTALVKSLRSKAGK
;
A
#
# COMPACT_ATOMS: atom_id res chain seq x y z
N MET A 1 -55.41 3.21 -52.96
CA MET A 1 -54.99 2.37 -54.10
C MET A 1 -53.93 3.13 -54.89
N GLY A 2 -52.92 2.46 -55.48
CA GLY A 2 -52.04 3.05 -56.51
C GLY A 2 -50.66 3.58 -56.06
N ARG A 3 -49.63 2.70 -56.14
CA ARG A 3 -48.26 2.85 -56.73
C ARG A 3 -47.52 4.22 -56.65
N PHE A 4 -46.27 4.31 -56.16
CA PHE A 4 -44.97 3.89 -56.80
C PHE A 4 -44.71 4.59 -58.16
N THR A 5 -43.53 5.12 -58.51
CA THR A 5 -42.17 5.24 -57.89
C THR A 5 -41.72 6.74 -57.89
N ASP A 6 -40.48 7.27 -57.75
CA ASP A 6 -39.03 6.92 -57.49
C ASP A 6 -38.42 8.17 -56.77
N TYR A 7 -37.25 8.26 -56.09
CA TYR A 7 -35.97 7.52 -55.97
C TYR A 7 -34.76 8.02 -56.81
N ARG A 8 -34.03 9.05 -56.33
CA ARG A 8 -32.60 9.46 -56.61
C ARG A 8 -32.32 10.86 -56.01
N SER A 9 -31.11 11.33 -55.68
CA SER A 9 -29.84 10.76 -55.13
C SER A 9 -28.78 11.88 -55.15
N SER A 10 -27.80 11.87 -54.22
CA SER A 10 -26.56 12.69 -54.27
C SER A 10 -26.73 14.21 -54.03
N LEU A 11 -25.71 14.98 -53.61
CA LEU A 11 -24.58 14.84 -52.65
C LEU A 11 -23.77 16.16 -52.75
N SER A 12 -23.05 16.55 -51.68
CA SER A 12 -21.91 17.51 -51.73
C SER A 12 -22.26 19.01 -51.97
N VAL A 13 -21.54 20.03 -51.44
CA VAL A 13 -20.42 20.05 -50.47
C VAL A 13 -20.24 21.47 -49.85
N LEU A 14 -19.65 21.55 -48.63
CA LEU A 14 -18.98 22.67 -47.93
C LEU A 14 -19.49 24.14 -48.08
N ALA A 15 -19.69 24.81 -46.93
CA ALA A 15 -18.83 25.94 -46.48
C ALA A 15 -19.13 26.39 -45.03
N SER A 16 -18.08 26.61 -44.23
CA SER A 16 -18.11 27.01 -42.81
C SER A 16 -18.25 28.53 -42.61
N CYS A 17 -18.75 28.99 -41.45
CA CYS A 17 -17.98 29.83 -40.49
C CYS A 17 -18.74 30.29 -39.22
N ILE A 18 -18.32 29.75 -38.06
CA ILE A 18 -18.01 30.41 -36.77
C ILE A 18 -18.83 31.64 -36.29
N ALA A 19 -19.61 31.44 -35.22
CA ALA A 19 -19.85 32.38 -34.10
C ALA A 19 -20.47 31.58 -32.91
N LEU A 20 -19.73 31.04 -31.93
CA LEU A 20 -19.05 31.64 -30.76
C LEU A 20 -19.96 32.12 -29.60
N SER A 21 -19.61 31.71 -28.38
CA SER A 21 -19.94 32.35 -27.08
C SER A 21 -21.36 32.22 -26.48
N ALA A 22 -21.74 31.01 -26.01
CA ALA A 22 -22.84 30.82 -25.04
C ALA A 22 -22.66 29.57 -24.14
N LEU A 23 -21.45 29.32 -23.63
CA LEU A 23 -21.15 28.22 -22.69
C LEU A 23 -20.47 28.81 -21.44
N GLY A 24 -21.18 28.86 -20.31
CA GLY A 24 -20.66 29.55 -19.12
C GLY A 24 -21.56 29.56 -17.88
N ALA A 25 -22.25 28.45 -17.56
CA ALA A 25 -22.82 28.14 -16.24
C ALA A 25 -23.48 26.75 -16.25
N ALA A 26 -22.69 25.68 -16.21
CA ALA A 26 -23.21 24.31 -16.09
C ALA A 26 -22.35 23.50 -15.11
N CYS A 27 -23.01 22.93 -14.09
CA CYS A 27 -22.51 21.93 -13.14
C CYS A 27 -21.07 22.10 -12.62
N SER A 28 -20.91 22.98 -11.63
CA SER A 28 -20.00 22.71 -10.50
C SER A 28 -20.70 21.87 -9.43
N GLU A 29 -21.40 20.82 -9.86
CA GLU A 29 -21.85 19.77 -8.95
C GLU A 29 -20.61 18.97 -8.56
N THR A 30 -20.25 19.00 -7.27
CA THR A 30 -19.27 18.06 -6.73
C THR A 30 -19.81 16.66 -6.97
N LEU A 31 -19.16 15.91 -7.87
CA LEU A 31 -19.48 14.51 -8.10
C LEU A 31 -19.52 13.79 -6.74
N PRO A 32 -20.58 13.02 -6.43
CA PRO A 32 -20.70 12.38 -5.13
C PRO A 32 -19.50 11.48 -4.91
N GLU A 33 -18.86 11.63 -3.74
CA GLU A 33 -17.68 10.84 -3.39
C GLU A 33 -18.03 9.34 -3.44
N PRO A 34 -17.11 8.46 -3.91
CA PRO A 34 -17.41 7.04 -4.03
C PRO A 34 -17.78 6.41 -2.69
N VAL A 35 -19.08 6.11 -2.51
CA VAL A 35 -19.58 5.44 -1.30
C VAL A 35 -19.16 3.97 -1.34
N ILE A 36 -18.08 3.65 -0.63
CA ILE A 36 -17.61 2.28 -0.45
C ILE A 36 -18.56 1.57 0.52
N ALA A 37 -19.33 0.61 0.02
CA ALA A 37 -20.17 -0.26 0.84
C ALA A 37 -19.32 -1.18 1.73
N SER A 38 -19.79 -1.48 2.94
CA SER A 38 -19.11 -2.42 3.83
C SER A 38 -19.33 -3.87 3.39
N SER A 39 -18.23 -4.62 3.27
CA SER A 39 -18.23 -6.07 3.06
C SER A 39 -18.64 -6.88 4.30
N ALA A 40 -19.07 -6.27 5.41
CA ALA A 40 -19.49 -6.98 6.62
C ALA A 40 -20.64 -7.99 6.39
N ALA A 41 -21.44 -7.80 5.33
CA ALA A 41 -22.50 -8.71 4.90
C ALA A 41 -22.01 -9.87 4.00
N GLU A 42 -20.71 -9.95 3.68
CA GLU A 42 -20.14 -10.97 2.79
C GLU A 42 -19.57 -12.18 3.54
N PRO A 43 -19.98 -13.42 3.22
CA PRO A 43 -19.43 -14.63 3.83
C PRO A 43 -17.90 -14.75 3.78
N ARG A 44 -17.25 -14.34 2.68
CA ARG A 44 -15.78 -14.39 2.58
C ARG A 44 -15.11 -13.37 3.49
N TYR A 45 -15.71 -12.18 3.67
CA TYR A 45 -15.21 -11.18 4.60
C TYR A 45 -15.29 -11.70 6.03
N ALA A 46 -16.46 -12.21 6.44
CA ALA A 46 -16.69 -12.81 7.75
C ALA A 46 -15.72 -13.95 8.07
N GLN A 47 -15.45 -14.84 7.11
CA GLN A 47 -14.48 -15.93 7.28
C GLN A 47 -13.05 -15.41 7.57
N SER A 48 -12.68 -14.27 6.99
CA SER A 48 -11.34 -13.67 7.14
C SER A 48 -11.21 -12.71 8.34
N TYR A 49 -12.32 -12.25 8.92
CA TYR A 49 -12.36 -11.12 9.86
C TYR A 49 -11.34 -11.20 11.02
N PRO A 50 -11.18 -12.33 11.75
CA PRO A 50 -10.20 -12.40 12.84
C PRO A 50 -8.77 -12.13 12.37
N ALA A 51 -8.39 -12.64 11.18
CA ALA A 51 -7.08 -12.42 10.59
C ALA A 51 -6.89 -10.98 10.08
N ARG A 52 -7.96 -10.33 9.58
CA ARG A 52 -7.91 -8.90 9.21
C ARG A 52 -7.65 -8.03 10.45
N VAL A 53 -8.31 -8.32 11.57
CA VAL A 53 -8.11 -7.63 12.85
C VAL A 53 -6.69 -7.86 13.39
N ASP A 54 -6.20 -9.10 13.39
CA ASP A 54 -4.85 -9.39 13.84
C ASP A 54 -3.78 -8.69 12.99
N GLY A 55 -3.98 -8.64 11.67
CA GLY A 55 -3.10 -7.97 10.71
C GLY A 55 -3.00 -6.45 10.91
N GLU A 56 -4.13 -5.74 11.02
CA GLU A 56 -4.11 -4.27 11.23
C GLU A 56 -3.47 -3.90 12.59
N ILE A 57 -3.73 -4.68 13.65
CA ILE A 57 -3.14 -4.45 14.97
C ILE A 57 -1.64 -4.73 14.96
N GLN A 58 -1.19 -5.77 14.24
CA GLN A 58 0.24 -6.02 14.06
C GLN A 58 0.89 -4.88 13.26
N ALA A 59 0.33 -4.51 12.10
CA ALA A 59 0.89 -3.47 11.24
C ALA A 59 0.99 -2.10 11.95
N PHE A 60 0.01 -1.76 12.79
CA PHE A 60 0.09 -0.60 13.68
C PHE A 60 1.28 -0.71 14.65
N GLY A 61 1.46 -1.85 15.32
CA GLY A 61 2.58 -2.09 16.23
C GLY A 61 3.95 -2.04 15.53
N ASP A 62 4.08 -2.73 14.41
CA ASP A 62 5.31 -2.78 13.59
C ASP A 62 5.66 -1.38 13.04
N GLY A 63 4.65 -0.59 12.63
CA GLY A 63 4.82 0.81 12.24
C GLY A 63 5.38 1.69 13.36
N GLN A 64 4.87 1.54 14.60
CA GLN A 64 5.41 2.27 15.76
C GLN A 64 6.85 1.87 16.08
N VAL A 65 7.17 0.58 16.03
CA VAL A 65 8.55 0.08 16.18
C VAL A 65 9.44 0.68 15.09
N LYS A 66 8.95 0.77 13.85
CA LYS A 66 9.74 1.27 12.72
C LYS A 66 10.01 2.77 12.80
N VAL A 67 9.04 3.60 13.20
CA VAL A 67 9.29 5.02 13.51
C VAL A 67 10.38 5.15 14.58
N LYS A 68 10.36 4.29 15.61
CA LYS A 68 11.38 4.30 16.67
C LYS A 68 12.77 3.87 16.18
N GLU A 69 12.87 2.86 15.31
CA GLU A 69 14.15 2.45 14.71
C GLU A 69 14.77 3.55 13.84
N LEU A 70 13.96 4.22 13.01
CA LEU A 70 14.44 5.23 12.06
C LEU A 70 14.88 6.51 12.79
N THR A 71 14.02 7.06 13.64
CA THR A 71 14.31 8.28 14.42
C THR A 71 15.53 8.15 15.34
N ALA A 72 15.81 6.93 15.85
CA ALA A 72 16.99 6.68 16.68
C ALA A 72 18.33 6.86 15.93
N LYS A 73 18.34 6.77 14.59
CA LYS A 73 19.55 6.95 13.77
C LYS A 73 19.91 8.41 13.51
N TYR A 74 18.93 9.32 13.57
CA TYR A 74 19.08 10.72 13.15
C TYR A 74 20.24 11.44 13.86
N SER A 75 20.51 11.05 15.11
CA SER A 75 21.59 11.59 15.94
C SER A 75 23.01 11.33 15.42
N GLY A 76 23.18 10.36 14.50
CA GLY A 76 24.47 10.05 13.85
C GLY A 76 24.52 10.37 12.36
N TYR A 77 23.43 10.91 11.76
CA TYR A 77 23.45 11.31 10.35
C TYR A 77 24.50 12.40 10.04
N PRO A 78 24.68 13.46 10.87
CA PRO A 78 25.68 14.50 10.61
C PRO A 78 27.14 14.05 10.72
N GLU A 79 27.39 12.84 11.23
CA GLU A 79 28.71 12.24 11.44
C GLU A 79 29.06 11.21 10.36
N ALA A 80 28.07 10.79 9.55
CA ALA A 80 28.24 9.91 8.40
C ALA A 80 28.57 10.66 7.08
N LEU A 81 28.63 12.00 7.14
CA LEU A 81 29.03 12.87 6.02
C LEU A 81 30.48 13.33 6.20
N GLU A 82 31.24 13.35 5.11
CA GLU A 82 32.69 13.59 5.11
C GLU A 82 33.07 14.89 4.41
N GLY A 83 34.10 15.56 4.93
CA GLY A 83 34.66 16.78 4.35
C GLY A 83 33.94 18.06 4.80
N ASP A 84 34.11 19.11 4.02
CA ASP A 84 33.38 20.37 4.17
C ASP A 84 32.09 20.29 3.34
N VAL A 85 30.95 20.45 3.99
CA VAL A 85 29.61 20.17 3.43
C VAL A 85 28.71 21.36 3.75
N ASP A 86 27.86 21.79 2.82
CA ASP A 86 26.87 22.82 3.13
C ASP A 86 25.80 22.29 4.09
N TRP A 87 26.07 22.45 5.39
CA TRP A 87 25.20 22.06 6.48
C TRP A 87 23.84 22.79 6.48
N SER A 88 23.72 23.93 5.80
CA SER A 88 22.44 24.63 5.59
C SER A 88 21.59 23.91 4.55
N SER A 89 22.18 23.57 3.40
CA SER A 89 21.50 22.78 2.37
C SER A 89 21.17 21.37 2.84
N VAL A 90 22.06 20.71 3.60
CA VAL A 90 21.76 19.41 4.24
C VAL A 90 20.60 19.51 5.23
N ALA A 91 20.50 20.59 6.02
CA ALA A 91 19.32 20.81 6.87
C ALA A 91 18.03 20.99 6.05
N GLY A 92 18.09 21.75 4.95
CA GLY A 92 16.96 21.94 4.04
C GLY A 92 16.50 20.65 3.34
N ILE A 93 17.43 19.75 3.01
CA ILE A 93 17.15 18.42 2.45
C ILE A 93 16.33 17.56 3.43
N PHE A 94 16.72 17.51 4.72
CA PHE A 94 15.96 16.77 5.73
C PHE A 94 14.59 17.40 6.04
N GLU A 95 14.50 18.73 6.10
CA GLU A 95 13.21 19.41 6.20
C GLU A 95 12.31 19.16 4.99
N GLN A 96 12.87 18.91 3.79
CA GLN A 96 12.11 18.49 2.62
C GLN A 96 11.67 17.03 2.69
N ALA A 97 12.55 16.10 3.09
CA ALA A 97 12.23 14.68 3.23
C ALA A 97 11.00 14.45 4.14
N ASP A 98 10.95 15.13 5.29
CA ASP A 98 9.81 15.07 6.22
C ASP A 98 8.53 15.75 5.70
N ARG A 99 8.63 16.76 4.82
CA ARG A 99 7.47 17.28 4.08
C ARG A 99 6.98 16.29 3.03
N VAL A 100 7.90 15.64 2.31
CA VAL A 100 7.60 14.71 1.22
C VAL A 100 6.97 13.42 1.72
N GLY A 101 7.38 12.90 2.89
CA GLY A 101 6.76 11.71 3.51
C GLY A 101 5.27 11.89 3.86
N ARG A 102 4.81 13.15 3.92
CA ARG A 102 3.41 13.54 4.13
C ARG A 102 2.72 14.06 2.86
N SER A 103 3.42 14.01 1.71
CA SER A 103 2.89 14.48 0.43
C SER A 103 2.04 13.41 -0.25
N ARG A 104 1.00 13.84 -0.98
CA ARG A 104 0.08 12.92 -1.67
C ARG A 104 0.82 12.01 -2.67
N ALA A 105 1.78 12.54 -3.42
CA ALA A 105 2.55 11.78 -4.41
C ALA A 105 3.38 10.65 -3.77
N TYR A 106 4.02 10.90 -2.63
CA TYR A 106 4.75 9.85 -1.91
C TYR A 106 3.81 8.79 -1.34
N VAL A 107 2.66 9.20 -0.77
CA VAL A 107 1.64 8.27 -0.27
C VAL A 107 1.09 7.39 -1.39
N ASP A 108 0.72 7.96 -2.54
CA ASP A 108 0.25 7.20 -3.70
C ASP A 108 1.33 6.22 -4.23
N GLY A 109 2.60 6.66 -4.28
CA GLY A 109 3.73 5.83 -4.69
C GLY A 109 4.02 4.68 -3.72
N ILE A 110 3.88 4.90 -2.41
CA ILE A 110 3.92 3.82 -1.41
C ILE A 110 2.74 2.86 -1.61
N VAL A 111 1.51 3.36 -1.74
CA VAL A 111 0.31 2.51 -1.89
C VAL A 111 0.38 1.64 -3.15
N GLU A 112 0.84 2.17 -4.30
CA GLU A 112 1.06 1.35 -5.50
C GLU A 112 2.17 0.30 -5.26
N ALA A 113 3.28 0.70 -4.63
CA ALA A 113 4.40 -0.20 -4.39
C ALA A 113 4.07 -1.31 -3.38
N GLU A 114 3.27 -1.02 -2.36
CA GLU A 114 2.81 -2.01 -1.37
C GLU A 114 1.75 -2.94 -1.95
N ALA A 115 0.81 -2.45 -2.77
CA ALA A 115 -0.14 -3.32 -3.47
C ALA A 115 0.59 -4.30 -4.43
N ALA A 116 1.58 -3.81 -5.18
CA ALA A 116 2.40 -4.65 -6.05
C ALA A 116 3.29 -5.63 -5.26
N ARG A 117 3.79 -5.23 -4.08
CA ARG A 117 4.53 -6.10 -3.15
C ARG A 117 3.64 -7.22 -2.62
N THR A 118 2.46 -6.91 -2.09
CA THR A 118 1.52 -7.91 -1.57
C THR A 118 1.12 -8.92 -2.65
N PHE A 119 0.77 -8.47 -3.85
CA PHE A 119 0.50 -9.39 -4.97
C PHE A 119 1.67 -10.33 -5.27
N PHE A 120 2.91 -9.82 -5.29
CA PHE A 120 4.09 -10.64 -5.54
C PHE A 120 4.44 -11.59 -4.38
N GLU A 121 4.12 -11.21 -3.13
CA GLU A 121 4.29 -12.03 -1.93
C GLU A 121 3.21 -13.14 -1.85
N GLU A 122 1.96 -12.85 -2.23
CA GLU A 122 0.84 -13.82 -2.27
C GLU A 122 1.00 -14.86 -3.40
N GLU A 123 1.32 -14.42 -4.62
CA GLU A 123 1.50 -15.31 -5.79
C GLU A 123 2.93 -15.90 -5.89
N GLN A 124 3.80 -15.60 -4.93
CA GLN A 124 5.24 -15.85 -5.00
C GLN A 124 5.59 -17.30 -5.37
N ASP A 125 4.90 -18.28 -4.78
CA ASP A 125 5.31 -19.67 -4.88
C ASP A 125 4.93 -20.30 -6.23
N GLU A 126 3.78 -19.94 -6.83
CA GLU A 126 3.47 -20.34 -8.20
C GLU A 126 4.31 -19.54 -9.22
N LEU A 127 4.51 -18.23 -9.02
CA LEU A 127 5.38 -17.40 -9.87
C LEU A 127 6.81 -17.96 -9.95
N THR A 128 7.43 -18.24 -8.80
CA THR A 128 8.82 -18.73 -8.75
C THR A 128 8.94 -20.17 -9.24
N LYS A 129 7.94 -21.03 -9.01
CA LYS A 129 7.83 -22.37 -9.60
C LYS A 129 7.72 -22.34 -11.12
N LYS A 130 6.94 -21.41 -11.71
CA LYS A 130 6.84 -21.25 -13.17
C LYS A 130 8.15 -20.74 -13.77
N VAL A 131 8.72 -19.67 -13.20
CA VAL A 131 9.96 -19.05 -13.70
C VAL A 131 11.16 -19.97 -13.56
N GLY A 132 11.32 -20.63 -12.40
CA GLY A 132 12.35 -21.64 -12.19
C GLY A 132 12.19 -22.84 -13.14
N GLY A 133 10.96 -23.35 -13.30
CA GLY A 133 10.66 -24.45 -14.22
C GLY A 133 10.96 -24.10 -15.69
N ALA A 134 10.60 -22.91 -16.14
CA ALA A 134 10.89 -22.42 -17.49
C ALA A 134 12.40 -22.25 -17.73
N ALA A 135 13.11 -21.62 -16.79
CA ALA A 135 14.57 -21.45 -16.86
C ALA A 135 15.30 -22.81 -16.90
N HIS A 136 14.87 -23.77 -16.08
CA HIS A 136 15.42 -25.12 -16.06
C HIS A 136 15.14 -25.90 -17.36
N TYR A 137 13.96 -25.74 -17.95
CA TYR A 137 13.59 -26.36 -19.22
C TYR A 137 14.48 -25.84 -20.37
N VAL A 138 14.67 -24.53 -20.48
CA VAL A 138 15.55 -23.91 -21.49
C VAL A 138 17.01 -24.30 -21.27
N ALA A 139 17.49 -24.33 -20.02
CA ALA A 139 18.83 -24.80 -19.69
C ALA A 139 19.07 -26.25 -20.16
N LYS A 140 18.12 -27.15 -19.90
CA LYS A 140 18.17 -28.55 -20.37
C LYS A 140 18.15 -28.66 -21.89
N GLN A 141 17.38 -27.84 -22.60
CA GLN A 141 17.41 -27.79 -24.08
C GLN A 141 18.77 -27.31 -24.60
N GLY A 142 19.42 -26.37 -23.92
CA GLY A 142 20.78 -25.91 -24.22
C GLY A 142 21.90 -26.89 -23.84
N GLY A 143 21.58 -28.06 -23.28
CA GLY A 143 22.56 -29.06 -22.83
C GLY A 143 23.20 -28.75 -21.47
N CYS A 144 22.79 -27.68 -20.78
CA CYS A 144 23.23 -27.37 -19.42
C CYS A 144 22.61 -28.36 -18.42
N GLN A 145 23.43 -28.92 -17.52
CA GLN A 145 22.96 -29.78 -16.44
C GLN A 145 23.22 -29.12 -15.09
N GLY A 146 22.14 -28.90 -14.33
CA GLY A 146 22.16 -28.27 -13.01
C GLY A 146 20.89 -27.46 -12.74
N ASP A 147 20.44 -27.45 -11.49
CA ASP A 147 19.27 -26.67 -11.06
C ASP A 147 19.62 -25.20 -10.75
N GLU A 148 20.91 -24.87 -10.72
CA GLU A 148 21.46 -23.55 -10.39
C GLU A 148 20.87 -22.42 -11.26
N VAL A 149 20.61 -22.69 -12.55
CA VAL A 149 20.00 -21.71 -13.47
C VAL A 149 18.58 -21.33 -13.04
N ALA A 150 17.81 -22.26 -12.48
CA ALA A 150 16.48 -21.99 -11.96
C ALA A 150 16.55 -21.15 -10.68
N GLY A 151 17.47 -21.49 -9.77
CA GLY A 151 17.74 -20.72 -8.55
C GLY A 151 18.18 -19.29 -8.86
N ALA A 152 19.08 -19.11 -9.83
CA ALA A 152 19.54 -17.80 -10.29
C ALA A 152 18.41 -16.96 -10.90
N ALA A 153 17.56 -17.56 -11.75
CA ALA A 153 16.41 -16.88 -12.34
C ALA A 153 15.37 -16.44 -11.28
N VAL A 154 15.08 -17.30 -10.31
CA VAL A 154 14.18 -16.98 -9.18
C VAL A 154 14.76 -15.90 -8.28
N HIS A 155 16.06 -15.95 -7.97
CA HIS A 155 16.73 -14.91 -7.20
C HIS A 155 16.71 -13.55 -7.93
N ALA A 156 17.04 -13.54 -9.22
CA ALA A 156 17.01 -12.34 -10.05
C ALA A 156 15.60 -11.72 -10.09
N LEU A 157 14.54 -12.53 -10.27
CA LEU A 157 13.16 -12.05 -10.23
C LEU A 157 12.83 -11.36 -8.91
N LYS A 158 13.02 -12.05 -7.77
CA LYS A 158 12.72 -11.49 -6.44
C LYS A 158 13.50 -10.20 -6.18
N LYS A 159 14.79 -10.18 -6.57
CA LYS A 159 15.66 -9.02 -6.42
C LYS A 159 15.17 -7.85 -7.27
N THR A 160 14.95 -8.04 -8.57
CA THR A 160 14.55 -6.96 -9.48
C THR A 160 13.14 -6.43 -9.17
N VAL A 161 12.19 -7.27 -8.76
CA VAL A 161 10.88 -6.77 -8.28
C VAL A 161 11.08 -5.85 -7.09
N LYS A 162 11.85 -6.26 -6.07
CA LYS A 162 12.17 -5.42 -4.92
C LYS A 162 12.84 -4.10 -5.34
N GLU A 163 13.90 -4.15 -6.14
CA GLU A 163 14.67 -2.97 -6.56
C GLU A 163 13.78 -1.96 -7.34
N ARG A 164 12.87 -2.42 -8.20
CA ARG A 164 11.95 -1.54 -8.95
C ARG A 164 10.85 -0.93 -8.07
N LEU A 165 10.44 -1.59 -6.99
CA LEU A 165 9.50 -1.01 -6.01
C LEU A 165 10.20 0.05 -5.14
N GLU A 166 11.44 -0.20 -4.71
CA GLU A 166 12.27 0.79 -4.00
C GLU A 166 12.59 2.01 -4.88
N GLU A 167 12.87 1.81 -6.17
CA GLU A 167 13.11 2.88 -7.16
C GLU A 167 11.86 3.77 -7.36
N ARG A 168 10.67 3.19 -7.54
CA ARG A 168 9.41 3.95 -7.67
C ARG A 168 9.10 4.83 -6.46
N ILE A 169 9.36 4.32 -5.26
CA ILE A 169 9.21 5.10 -4.00
C ILE A 169 10.20 6.27 -3.97
N ARG A 170 11.41 6.11 -4.52
CA ARG A 170 12.40 7.20 -4.67
C ARG A 170 12.01 8.21 -5.74
N GLU A 171 11.46 7.78 -6.87
CA GLU A 171 10.95 8.68 -7.93
C GLU A 171 9.83 9.59 -7.42
N ALA A 172 9.01 9.10 -6.48
CA ALA A 172 8.00 9.88 -5.77
C ALA A 172 8.56 10.76 -4.63
N ASN A 173 9.84 10.63 -4.28
CA ASN A 173 10.48 11.34 -3.18
C ASN A 173 11.30 12.57 -3.66
N ASP A 174 10.61 13.70 -3.82
CA ASP A 174 11.15 14.99 -4.29
C ASP A 174 12.38 15.53 -3.52
N ALA A 175 12.69 15.01 -2.33
CA ALA A 175 13.90 15.38 -1.60
C ALA A 175 15.19 14.90 -2.29
N HIS A 176 15.15 13.82 -3.08
CA HIS A 176 16.30 13.38 -3.89
C HIS A 176 16.71 14.41 -4.95
N ARG A 177 15.76 15.17 -5.51
CA ARG A 177 16.05 16.24 -6.48
C ARG A 177 16.88 17.37 -5.88
N LEU A 178 16.79 17.59 -4.55
CA LEU A 178 17.66 18.53 -3.85
C LEU A 178 19.07 17.97 -3.67
N ILE A 179 19.25 16.66 -3.53
CA ILE A 179 20.57 16.03 -3.50
C ILE A 179 21.21 16.08 -4.89
N ASP A 180 20.45 15.75 -5.95
CA ASP A 180 20.91 15.86 -7.35
C ASP A 180 21.44 17.28 -7.65
N GLY A 181 20.69 18.31 -7.24
CA GLY A 181 21.07 19.72 -7.42
C GLY A 181 22.33 20.17 -6.68
N HIS A 182 22.80 19.41 -5.69
CA HIS A 182 24.03 19.70 -4.93
C HIS A 182 25.12 18.61 -5.12
N ARG A 183 24.91 17.61 -5.98
CA ARG A 183 25.76 16.41 -6.08
C ARG A 183 27.25 16.70 -6.31
N ASP A 184 27.58 17.76 -7.06
CA ASP A 184 28.97 18.17 -7.30
C ASP A 184 29.66 18.72 -6.05
N GLY A 185 28.93 19.48 -5.20
CA GLY A 185 29.44 20.00 -3.94
C GLY A 185 29.43 18.98 -2.80
N LEU A 186 28.44 18.08 -2.79
CA LEU A 186 28.38 16.95 -1.85
C LEU A 186 29.44 15.88 -2.17
N GLY A 187 29.71 15.67 -3.46
CA GLY A 187 30.49 14.52 -3.94
C GLY A 187 29.69 13.21 -3.87
N LYS A 188 30.13 12.22 -4.65
CA LYS A 188 29.41 10.94 -4.85
C LYS A 188 29.10 10.19 -3.54
N LYS A 189 30.01 10.22 -2.56
CA LYS A 189 29.86 9.48 -1.30
C LYS A 189 28.80 10.10 -0.39
N ASN A 190 28.89 11.41 -0.10
CA ASN A 190 27.89 12.09 0.72
C ASN A 190 26.51 12.11 0.03
N SER A 191 26.47 12.19 -1.30
CA SER A 191 25.21 12.07 -2.06
C SER A 191 24.52 10.74 -1.78
N ALA A 192 25.22 9.61 -1.95
CA ALA A 192 24.65 8.28 -1.68
C ALA A 192 24.28 8.07 -0.20
N THR A 193 25.06 8.63 0.74
CA THR A 193 24.70 8.62 2.17
C THR A 193 23.42 9.43 2.43
N LEU A 194 23.31 10.63 1.86
CA LEU A 194 22.13 11.49 2.00
C LEU A 194 20.90 10.88 1.32
N GLU A 195 21.05 10.22 0.17
CA GLU A 195 19.98 9.51 -0.53
C GLU A 195 19.35 8.46 0.43
N GLN A 196 20.17 7.63 1.10
CA GLN A 196 19.65 6.69 2.11
C GLN A 196 19.03 7.41 3.32
N GLN A 197 19.68 8.44 3.87
CA GLN A 197 19.18 9.14 5.06
C GLN A 197 17.85 9.88 4.76
N VAL A 198 17.67 10.38 3.54
CA VAL A 198 16.43 10.96 3.05
C VAL A 198 15.32 9.91 2.96
N ASP A 199 15.57 8.73 2.39
CA ASP A 199 14.58 7.65 2.36
C ASP A 199 14.11 7.28 3.78
N GLU A 200 15.05 7.20 4.74
CA GLU A 200 14.75 6.88 6.14
C GLU A 200 13.93 7.97 6.84
N VAL A 201 14.20 9.27 6.59
CA VAL A 201 13.39 10.39 7.14
C VAL A 201 12.01 10.46 6.50
N THR A 202 11.93 10.29 5.18
CA THR A 202 10.67 10.29 4.42
C THR A 202 9.76 9.14 4.88
N GLN A 203 10.31 7.94 5.04
CA GLN A 203 9.59 6.76 5.55
C GLN A 203 9.11 6.96 7.00
N ALA A 204 9.95 7.49 7.89
CA ALA A 204 9.56 7.73 9.28
C ALA A 204 8.42 8.75 9.40
N SER A 205 8.42 9.79 8.56
CA SER A 205 7.35 10.78 8.52
C SER A 205 6.05 10.20 7.96
N TYR A 206 6.12 9.43 6.86
CA TYR A 206 4.97 8.69 6.32
C TYR A 206 4.32 7.77 7.36
N LEU A 207 5.13 6.96 8.06
CA LEU A 207 4.63 6.04 9.08
C LEU A 207 3.95 6.79 10.23
N ALA A 208 4.61 7.81 10.79
CA ALA A 208 4.12 8.54 11.95
C ALA A 208 2.84 9.34 11.66
N TYR A 209 2.75 10.00 10.50
CA TYR A 209 1.67 10.95 10.20
C TYR A 209 0.57 10.40 9.29
N ILE A 210 0.84 9.37 8.48
CA ILE A 210 -0.13 8.78 7.54
C ILE A 210 -0.48 7.35 7.98
N ALA A 211 0.45 6.40 7.87
CA ALA A 211 0.13 4.97 7.96
C ALA A 211 -0.52 4.58 9.31
N LEU A 212 0.03 5.05 10.44
CA LEU A 212 -0.55 4.78 11.77
C LEU A 212 -1.97 5.36 11.93
N VAL A 213 -2.26 6.50 11.29
CA VAL A 213 -3.60 7.13 11.29
C VAL A 213 -4.58 6.31 10.44
N GLU A 214 -4.14 5.81 9.28
CA GLU A 214 -4.95 4.91 8.48
C GLU A 214 -5.25 3.58 9.20
N HIS A 215 -4.26 2.99 9.88
CA HIS A 215 -4.47 1.77 10.66
C HIS A 215 -5.48 1.99 11.80
N LYS A 216 -5.46 3.16 12.47
CA LYS A 216 -6.55 3.56 13.41
C LYS A 216 -7.92 3.54 12.72
N VAL A 217 -8.05 4.13 11.53
CA VAL A 217 -9.32 4.14 10.78
C VAL A 217 -9.75 2.72 10.39
N ARG A 218 -8.82 1.87 9.95
CA ARG A 218 -9.08 0.46 9.59
C ARG A 218 -9.47 -0.39 10.81
N ILE A 219 -8.84 -0.19 11.96
CA ILE A 219 -9.19 -0.83 13.24
C ILE A 219 -10.58 -0.39 13.71
N ASN A 220 -10.90 0.91 13.66
CA ASN A 220 -12.21 1.42 14.06
C ASN A 220 -13.33 0.87 13.16
N ARG A 221 -13.14 0.87 11.83
CA ARG A 221 -14.09 0.25 10.90
C ARG A 221 -14.31 -1.24 11.20
N LEU A 222 -13.25 -1.99 11.53
CA LEU A 222 -13.40 -3.40 11.92
C LEU A 222 -14.22 -3.57 13.22
N ILE A 223 -14.14 -2.64 14.17
CA ILE A 223 -14.97 -2.66 15.39
C ILE A 223 -16.43 -2.34 15.06
N GLU A 224 -16.68 -1.37 14.18
CA GLU A 224 -18.03 -1.00 13.71
C GLU A 224 -18.71 -2.13 12.93
N GLU A 225 -17.95 -2.85 12.10
CA GLU A 225 -18.42 -3.97 11.27
C GLU A 225 -18.63 -5.28 12.04
N ALA A 226 -18.11 -5.41 13.26
CA ALA A 226 -17.99 -6.66 13.99
C ALA A 226 -19.33 -7.42 14.14
N GLU A 227 -20.40 -6.72 14.50
CA GLU A 227 -21.72 -7.31 14.76
C GLU A 227 -22.38 -7.82 13.47
N THR A 228 -22.42 -7.02 12.40
CA THR A 228 -22.91 -7.45 11.08
C THR A 228 -22.09 -8.62 10.52
N THR A 229 -20.78 -8.62 10.78
CA THR A 229 -19.87 -9.70 10.38
C THR A 229 -20.18 -11.01 11.12
N LYS A 230 -20.51 -10.93 12.42
CA LYS A 230 -20.92 -12.07 13.24
C LYS A 230 -22.28 -12.63 12.80
N GLN A 231 -23.27 -11.76 12.58
CA GLN A 231 -24.58 -12.15 12.05
C GLN A 231 -24.47 -12.83 10.68
N THR A 232 -23.53 -12.38 9.84
CA THR A 232 -23.24 -12.99 8.52
C THR A 232 -22.63 -14.39 8.65
N ALA A 233 -21.74 -14.62 9.62
CA ALA A 233 -21.22 -15.95 9.92
C ALA A 233 -22.34 -16.90 10.37
N GLU A 234 -23.21 -16.45 11.28
CA GLU A 234 -24.35 -17.21 11.80
C GLU A 234 -25.37 -17.54 10.70
N ALA A 235 -25.68 -16.56 9.84
CA ALA A 235 -26.56 -16.75 8.68
C ALA A 235 -26.00 -17.77 7.68
N LEU A 236 -24.69 -17.73 7.36
CA LEU A 236 -24.07 -18.73 6.50
C LEU A 236 -24.11 -20.13 7.13
N ILE A 237 -23.71 -20.26 8.40
CA ILE A 237 -23.70 -21.55 9.09
C ILE A 237 -25.09 -22.19 9.06
N LYS A 238 -26.13 -21.39 9.31
CA LYS A 238 -27.52 -21.82 9.22
C LYS A 238 -27.91 -22.23 7.79
N ALA A 239 -27.61 -21.39 6.79
CA ALA A 239 -27.97 -21.67 5.40
C ALA A 239 -27.31 -22.95 4.85
N GLU A 240 -26.05 -23.20 5.22
CA GLU A 240 -25.35 -24.45 4.86
C GLU A 240 -25.97 -25.67 5.58
N GLN A 241 -26.40 -25.53 6.84
CA GLN A 241 -27.12 -26.60 7.55
C GLN A 241 -28.51 -26.89 6.96
N GLU A 242 -29.22 -25.86 6.50
CA GLU A 242 -30.50 -26.01 5.79
C GLU A 242 -30.29 -26.69 4.43
N TYR A 243 -29.28 -26.27 3.66
CA TYR A 243 -28.87 -26.90 2.39
C TYR A 243 -28.47 -28.38 2.56
N GLN A 244 -27.77 -28.76 3.64
CA GLN A 244 -27.44 -30.16 3.94
C GLN A 244 -28.66 -31.05 4.21
N ALA A 245 -29.77 -30.47 4.68
CA ALA A 245 -31.00 -31.18 5.01
C ALA A 245 -31.96 -31.34 3.81
N GLU A 246 -31.70 -30.69 2.68
CA GLU A 246 -32.55 -30.77 1.49
C GLU A 246 -32.55 -32.17 0.84
N SER A 247 -33.74 -32.60 0.41
CA SER A 247 -33.91 -33.86 -0.32
C SER A 247 -33.33 -33.78 -1.73
N GLY A 248 -32.62 -34.83 -2.14
CA GLY A 248 -31.99 -34.93 -3.48
C GLY A 248 -30.55 -34.40 -3.56
N ARG A 249 -30.02 -33.80 -2.50
CA ARG A 249 -28.59 -33.40 -2.43
C ARG A 249 -27.67 -34.62 -2.44
N THR A 250 -26.67 -34.57 -3.30
CA THR A 250 -25.58 -35.55 -3.39
C THR A 250 -24.65 -35.50 -2.18
N ASP A 251 -23.86 -36.55 -1.97
CA ASP A 251 -22.93 -36.59 -0.84
C ASP A 251 -21.76 -35.61 -1.05
N ASP A 252 -21.30 -35.37 -2.29
CA ASP A 252 -20.28 -34.36 -2.60
C ASP A 252 -20.75 -32.93 -2.33
N GLU A 253 -22.01 -32.60 -2.67
CA GLU A 253 -22.63 -31.31 -2.30
C GLU A 253 -22.66 -31.11 -0.79
N LYS A 254 -23.05 -32.15 -0.03
CA LYS A 254 -23.09 -32.10 1.44
C LYS A 254 -21.70 -31.97 2.03
N ASN A 255 -20.72 -32.74 1.55
CA ASN A 255 -19.33 -32.68 2.00
C ASN A 255 -18.74 -31.28 1.77
N ALA A 256 -18.99 -30.68 0.59
CA ALA A 256 -18.57 -29.31 0.30
C ALA A 256 -19.28 -28.27 1.19
N SER A 257 -20.55 -28.47 1.52
CA SER A 257 -21.32 -27.61 2.43
C SER A 257 -20.84 -27.72 3.89
N VAL A 258 -20.56 -28.94 4.37
CA VAL A 258 -19.96 -29.17 5.69
C VAL A 258 -18.63 -28.45 5.81
N ALA A 259 -17.75 -28.57 4.81
CA ALA A 259 -16.46 -27.88 4.80
C ALA A 259 -16.59 -26.34 4.88
N ARG A 260 -17.56 -25.74 4.18
CA ARG A 260 -17.85 -24.29 4.28
C ARG A 260 -18.39 -23.91 5.66
N ALA A 261 -19.33 -24.68 6.20
CA ALA A 261 -19.90 -24.45 7.53
C ALA A 261 -18.86 -24.60 8.66
N GLU A 262 -17.97 -25.59 8.59
CA GLU A 262 -16.89 -25.78 9.56
C GLU A 262 -15.83 -24.66 9.48
N ALA A 263 -15.44 -24.26 8.27
CA ALA A 263 -14.50 -23.16 8.09
C ALA A 263 -15.06 -21.82 8.60
N MET A 264 -16.39 -21.60 8.48
CA MET A 264 -17.05 -20.45 9.09
C MET A 264 -17.18 -20.56 10.61
N LYS A 265 -17.54 -21.72 11.16
CA LYS A 265 -17.55 -21.95 12.63
C LYS A 265 -16.19 -21.67 13.26
N LYS A 266 -15.10 -22.07 12.58
CA LYS A 266 -13.72 -21.77 13.01
C LYS A 266 -13.43 -20.26 13.04
N ALA A 267 -13.93 -19.49 12.06
CA ALA A 267 -13.79 -18.04 12.05
C ALA A 267 -14.63 -17.38 13.15
N GLN A 268 -15.92 -17.76 13.26
CA GLN A 268 -16.86 -17.25 14.26
C GLN A 268 -16.32 -17.41 15.70
N ALA A 269 -15.73 -18.57 16.02
CA ALA A 269 -15.13 -18.84 17.32
C ALA A 269 -13.98 -17.87 17.70
N GLY A 270 -13.36 -17.20 16.73
CA GLY A 270 -12.35 -16.16 16.95
C GLY A 270 -12.88 -14.72 16.95
N MET A 271 -14.10 -14.48 16.46
CA MET A 271 -14.61 -13.11 16.21
C MET A 271 -14.70 -12.25 17.48
N ASP A 272 -15.24 -12.78 18.57
CA ASP A 272 -15.40 -12.02 19.81
C ASP A 272 -14.03 -11.68 20.42
N ALA A 273 -13.08 -12.62 20.41
CA ALA A 273 -11.72 -12.41 20.90
C ALA A 273 -10.95 -11.38 20.06
N ALA A 274 -11.07 -11.45 18.73
CA ALA A 274 -10.48 -10.46 17.82
C ALA A 274 -11.10 -9.06 18.04
N THR A 275 -12.43 -8.97 18.13
CA THR A 275 -13.15 -7.70 18.36
C THR A 275 -12.74 -7.05 19.68
N GLU A 276 -12.56 -7.83 20.75
CA GLU A 276 -12.05 -7.31 22.02
C GLU A 276 -10.57 -6.90 21.95
N LYS A 277 -9.73 -7.59 21.15
CA LYS A 277 -8.34 -7.16 20.88
C LYS A 277 -8.31 -5.82 20.12
N ALA A 278 -9.21 -5.63 19.15
CA ALA A 278 -9.38 -4.39 18.41
C ALA A 278 -9.80 -3.24 19.34
N LYS A 279 -10.87 -3.41 20.13
CA LYS A 279 -11.34 -2.39 21.10
C LYS A 279 -10.26 -1.97 22.10
N ARG A 280 -9.48 -2.92 22.63
CA ARG A 280 -8.35 -2.61 23.53
C ARG A 280 -7.28 -1.77 22.85
N THR A 281 -6.98 -2.06 21.59
CA THR A 281 -6.02 -1.28 20.78
C THR A 281 -6.57 0.11 20.46
N ALA A 282 -7.84 0.22 20.06
CA ALA A 282 -8.50 1.50 19.81
C ALA A 282 -8.58 2.39 21.06
N GLY A 283 -8.55 1.80 22.27
CA GLY A 283 -8.52 2.52 23.54
C GLY A 283 -7.22 3.29 23.82
N ASP A 284 -6.08 2.94 23.21
CA ASP A 284 -4.81 3.65 23.35
C ASP A 284 -4.18 4.15 22.02
N VAL A 285 -4.82 3.84 20.88
CA VAL A 285 -4.32 4.11 19.52
C VAL A 285 -3.96 5.59 19.29
N GLU A 286 -4.75 6.54 19.79
CA GLU A 286 -4.53 7.97 19.53
C GLU A 286 -3.31 8.50 20.28
N GLN A 287 -3.20 8.22 21.58
CA GLN A 287 -2.03 8.58 22.39
C GLN A 287 -0.74 7.95 21.83
N ARG A 288 -0.87 6.76 21.22
CA ARG A 288 0.24 6.05 20.55
C ARG A 288 0.62 6.68 19.21
N ILE A 289 -0.34 7.17 18.43
CA ILE A 289 -0.08 8.00 17.25
C ILE A 289 0.62 9.31 17.64
N GLU A 290 0.06 10.06 18.60
CA GLU A 290 0.64 11.31 19.10
C GLU A 290 2.09 11.12 19.59
N ALA A 291 2.37 10.04 20.30
CA ALA A 291 3.71 9.70 20.75
C ALA A 291 4.68 9.43 19.58
N SER A 292 4.25 8.68 18.56
CA SER A 292 5.07 8.41 17.36
C SER A 292 5.30 9.68 16.51
N GLN A 293 4.28 10.53 16.35
CA GLN A 293 4.38 11.83 15.67
C GLN A 293 5.32 12.78 16.42
N LYS A 294 5.16 12.88 17.74
CA LYS A 294 6.06 13.69 18.58
C LYS A 294 7.49 13.17 18.54
N GLN A 295 7.70 11.86 18.53
CA GLN A 295 9.05 11.28 18.42
C GLN A 295 9.71 11.64 17.08
N GLN A 296 9.00 11.56 15.96
CA GLN A 296 9.48 12.02 14.65
C GLN A 296 9.84 13.52 14.68
N GLN A 297 8.94 14.35 15.20
CA GLN A 297 9.12 15.80 15.25
C GLN A 297 10.29 16.23 16.14
N ASP A 298 10.40 15.68 17.35
CA ASP A 298 11.48 15.99 18.30
C ASP A 298 12.85 15.55 17.73
N ALA A 299 12.92 14.35 17.13
CA ALA A 299 14.15 13.82 16.54
C ALA A 299 14.61 14.64 15.33
N LEU A 300 13.70 14.98 14.41
CA LEU A 300 14.01 15.82 13.25
C LEU A 300 14.42 17.23 13.70
N THR A 301 13.75 17.80 14.69
CA THR A 301 14.09 19.12 15.25
C THR A 301 15.51 19.10 15.85
N ALA A 302 15.90 18.03 16.52
CA ALA A 302 17.25 17.87 17.05
C ALA A 302 18.31 17.74 15.94
N LEU A 303 18.04 16.93 14.90
CA LEU A 303 18.91 16.79 13.72
C LEU A 303 19.13 18.13 13.00
N VAL A 304 18.04 18.81 12.63
CA VAL A 304 18.07 20.11 11.94
C VAL A 304 18.75 21.19 12.78
N LYS A 305 18.55 21.19 14.10
CA LYS A 305 19.26 22.09 15.02
C LYS A 305 20.76 21.79 15.07
N SER A 306 21.16 20.52 15.08
CA SER A 306 22.57 20.11 15.04
C SER A 306 23.25 20.60 13.76
N LEU A 307 22.62 20.37 12.60
CA LEU A 307 23.11 20.81 11.28
C LEU A 307 23.23 22.34 11.18
N ARG A 308 22.20 23.09 11.58
CA ARG A 308 22.26 24.56 11.65
C ARG A 308 23.34 25.07 12.62
N SER A 309 23.69 24.28 13.64
CA SER A 309 24.78 24.55 14.59
C SER A 309 26.17 24.11 14.09
N LYS A 310 26.26 23.39 12.95
CA LYS A 310 27.48 23.20 12.14
C LYS A 310 27.61 24.31 11.08
N ALA A 311 26.50 24.74 10.48
CA ALA A 311 26.47 25.83 9.47
C ALA A 311 26.87 27.22 9.99
N GLY A 312 26.75 27.46 11.30
CA GLY A 312 27.09 28.74 11.95
C GLY A 312 28.46 28.76 12.64
N LYS A 313 29.45 28.02 12.12
CA LYS A 313 30.82 27.90 12.66
C LYS A 313 31.85 28.15 11.57
#